data_AF-A0A3D1JXM6-F1
#
_entry.id   AF-A0A3D1JXM6-F1
#
_cell.length_a   1.000
_cell.length_b   1.000
_cell.length_c   1.000
_cell.angle_alpha   90.00
_cell.angle_beta   90.00
_cell.angle_gamma   90.00
#
_symmetry.space_group_name_H-M   'P 1'
#
loop_
_entity.id
_entity.type
_entity.pdbx_description
1 polymer ?
#
loop_
_entity_poly.entity_id
_entity_poly.type
_entity_poly.pdbx_seq_one_letter_code
_entity_poly.pdbx_strand_id
1 'polypeptide(L)'
;MEKIIPSSDKKELLAQLYVFRGMLGEVYCAADNYEQSKLIFEEQKSVVENLSNKFNELPETIVNTIAKHKQCHNDAKLRITMIVGLSLACGLIFLTTIKYLIPLLDGGPQLLLIYPILFAVPAALFFGIKWIKNYRRGSPSLRVEKKAKKEYEYYIQNNRDDNNVKLLKKYPDEIATAKKAANEKYKPMIINQRKYCEKKEVLKNMFAEFLIERDWGMIDTLLYMVSSGRADTMKEALNTGDLAIRHEQMIGEIKRTQLLLANLTNTTIQCTRALCMGMNQLNDSINRVGNKIDSLSECVRQAGNSINKTIEVSSIEMTERIGRINYQLEK
;
A
#
# COMPACT_ATOMS: atom_id res chain seq x y z
N MET A 1 -25.08 -39.14 30.56
CA MET A 1 -23.91 -39.02 31.46
C MET A 1 -24.41 -38.49 32.78
N GLU A 2 -23.98 -39.11 33.88
CA GLU A 2 -24.27 -38.61 35.22
C GLU A 2 -23.49 -37.31 35.43
N LYS A 3 -24.18 -36.30 35.96
CA LYS A 3 -23.55 -35.04 36.35
C LYS A 3 -22.80 -35.25 37.66
N ILE A 4 -21.58 -34.73 37.75
CA ILE A 4 -20.80 -34.79 38.98
C ILE A 4 -21.25 -33.64 39.88
N ILE A 5 -21.70 -33.98 41.08
CA ILE A 5 -22.03 -33.03 42.14
C ILE A 5 -20.74 -32.77 42.95
N PRO A 6 -20.41 -31.51 43.28
CA PRO A 6 -19.23 -31.22 44.08
C PRO A 6 -19.37 -31.88 45.45
N SER A 7 -18.36 -32.66 45.86
CA SER A 7 -18.39 -33.26 47.19
C SER A 7 -18.23 -32.18 48.28
N SER A 8 -18.94 -32.36 49.39
CA SER A 8 -18.72 -31.60 50.62
C SER A 8 -17.51 -32.12 51.40
N ASP A 9 -17.03 -33.33 51.09
CA ASP A 9 -15.77 -33.84 51.63
C ASP A 9 -14.59 -33.26 50.85
N LYS A 10 -13.62 -32.73 51.60
CA LYS A 10 -12.45 -32.05 51.05
C LYS A 10 -11.57 -32.96 50.21
N LYS A 11 -11.40 -34.23 50.59
CA LYS A 11 -10.53 -35.17 49.87
C LYS A 11 -11.18 -35.58 48.55
N GLU A 12 -12.49 -35.83 48.58
CA GLU A 12 -13.27 -36.12 47.38
C GLU A 12 -13.34 -34.92 46.44
N LEU A 13 -13.52 -33.70 46.95
CA LEU A 13 -13.51 -32.48 46.15
C LEU A 13 -12.15 -32.28 45.46
N LEU A 14 -11.04 -32.48 46.18
CA LEU A 14 -9.70 -32.44 45.60
C LEU A 14 -9.53 -33.48 44.49
N ALA A 15 -9.99 -34.72 44.71
CA ALA A 15 -9.96 -35.77 43.70
C ALA A 15 -10.75 -35.37 42.45
N GLN A 16 -11.95 -34.81 42.61
CA GLN A 16 -12.77 -34.30 41.50
C GLN A 16 -12.05 -33.19 40.71
N LEU A 17 -11.40 -32.24 41.40
CA LEU A 17 -10.64 -31.15 40.76
C LEU A 17 -9.37 -31.64 40.04
N TYR A 18 -8.65 -32.62 40.59
CA TYR A 18 -7.48 -33.21 39.94
C TYR A 18 -7.86 -34.01 38.68
N VAL A 19 -8.96 -34.76 38.75
CA VAL A 19 -9.52 -35.48 37.59
C VAL A 19 -9.92 -34.49 36.51
N PHE A 20 -10.62 -33.40 36.88
CA PHE A 20 -10.99 -32.35 35.93
C PHE A 20 -9.76 -31.69 35.30
N ARG A 21 -8.72 -31.33 36.08
CA ARG A 21 -7.46 -30.78 35.56
C ARG A 21 -6.79 -31.72 34.55
N GLY A 22 -6.73 -33.02 34.85
CA GLY A 22 -6.14 -34.02 33.95
C GLY A 22 -6.90 -34.12 32.62
N MET A 23 -8.23 -34.21 32.68
CA MET A 23 -9.09 -34.27 31.50
C MET A 23 -9.04 -32.96 30.69
N LEU A 24 -8.98 -31.81 31.36
CA LEU A 24 -8.87 -30.50 30.73
C LEU A 24 -7.51 -30.33 30.03
N GLY A 25 -6.43 -30.82 30.65
CA GLY A 25 -5.09 -30.85 30.04
C GLY A 25 -5.04 -31.68 28.75
N GLU A 26 -5.69 -32.84 28.72
CA GLU A 26 -5.83 -33.63 27.48
C GLU A 26 -6.55 -32.86 26.37
N VAL A 27 -7.57 -32.08 26.73
CA VAL A 27 -8.33 -31.26 25.77
C VAL A 27 -7.50 -30.09 25.24
N TYR A 28 -6.72 -29.41 26.09
CA TYR A 28 -5.87 -28.29 25.66
C TYR A 28 -4.66 -28.73 24.83
N CYS A 29 -3.92 -29.77 25.26
CA CYS A 29 -2.82 -30.33 24.45
C CYS A 29 -3.29 -30.80 23.07
N ALA A 30 -4.51 -31.33 23.01
CA ALA A 30 -5.17 -31.68 21.76
C ALA A 30 -5.54 -30.46 20.90
N ALA A 31 -6.05 -29.39 21.52
CA ALA A 31 -6.46 -28.16 20.85
C ALA A 31 -5.26 -27.38 20.26
N ASP A 32 -4.15 -27.30 20.99
CA ASP A 32 -2.93 -26.60 20.51
C ASP A 32 -2.30 -27.31 19.31
N ASN A 33 -2.21 -28.65 19.36
CA ASN A 33 -1.77 -29.45 18.22
C ASN A 33 -2.69 -29.28 17.00
N TYR A 34 -3.99 -29.05 17.23
CA TYR A 34 -4.97 -28.79 16.18
C TYR A 34 -4.85 -27.40 15.57
N GLU A 35 -4.76 -26.33 16.37
CA GLU A 35 -4.62 -24.96 15.86
C GLU A 35 -3.33 -24.81 15.03
N GLN A 36 -2.22 -25.41 15.47
CA GLN A 36 -0.99 -25.46 14.68
C GLN A 36 -1.20 -26.20 13.34
N SER A 37 -1.89 -27.35 13.37
CA SER A 37 -2.16 -28.13 12.15
C SER A 37 -3.14 -27.43 11.20
N LYS A 38 -4.10 -26.67 11.72
CA LYS A 38 -5.08 -25.87 10.97
C LYS A 38 -4.42 -24.69 10.27
N LEU A 39 -3.51 -23.99 10.94
CA LEU A 39 -2.72 -22.91 10.33
C LEU A 39 -1.93 -23.41 9.12
N ILE A 40 -1.25 -24.56 9.27
CA ILE A 40 -0.50 -25.21 8.18
C ILE A 40 -1.45 -25.60 7.03
N PHE A 41 -2.65 -26.10 7.34
CA PHE A 41 -3.63 -26.46 6.33
C PHE A 41 -4.14 -25.25 5.53
N GLU A 42 -4.55 -24.17 6.21
CA GLU A 42 -5.02 -22.95 5.52
C GLU A 42 -3.92 -22.31 4.69
N GLU A 43 -2.68 -22.32 5.17
CA GLU A 43 -1.51 -21.89 4.38
C GLU A 43 -1.36 -22.74 3.12
N GLN A 44 -1.34 -24.07 3.23
CA GLN A 44 -1.21 -24.96 2.08
C GLN A 44 -2.38 -24.84 1.10
N LYS A 45 -3.60 -24.71 1.61
CA LYS A 45 -4.80 -24.50 0.80
C LYS A 45 -4.71 -23.19 0.01
N SER A 46 -4.28 -22.11 0.65
CA SER A 46 -4.08 -20.82 -0.04
C SER A 46 -3.02 -20.90 -1.14
N VAL A 47 -1.95 -21.67 -0.94
CA VAL A 47 -0.91 -21.90 -1.95
C VAL A 47 -1.48 -22.68 -3.14
N VAL A 48 -2.25 -23.75 -2.89
CA VAL A 48 -2.89 -24.56 -3.94
C VAL A 48 -3.92 -23.75 -4.72
N GLU A 49 -4.74 -22.93 -4.04
CA GLU A 49 -5.72 -22.04 -4.69
C GLU A 49 -5.02 -20.97 -5.53
N ASN A 50 -3.96 -20.35 -5.02
CA ASN A 50 -3.15 -19.39 -5.77
C ASN A 50 -2.49 -20.01 -7.02
N LEU A 51 -1.96 -21.23 -6.90
CA LEU A 51 -1.41 -21.96 -8.04
C LEU A 51 -2.50 -22.31 -9.05
N SER A 52 -3.66 -22.76 -8.60
CA SER A 52 -4.80 -23.06 -9.47
C SER A 52 -5.28 -21.81 -10.22
N ASN A 53 -5.36 -20.66 -9.55
CA ASN A 53 -5.77 -19.40 -10.16
C ASN A 53 -4.77 -18.94 -11.23
N LYS A 54 -3.46 -18.96 -10.91
CA LYS A 54 -2.40 -18.64 -11.88
C LYS A 54 -2.42 -19.59 -13.09
N PHE A 55 -2.74 -20.86 -12.87
CA PHE A 55 -2.84 -21.83 -13.95
C PHE A 55 -4.09 -21.60 -14.83
N ASN A 56 -5.21 -21.18 -14.23
CA ASN A 56 -6.44 -20.84 -14.95
C ASN A 56 -6.30 -19.56 -15.78
N GLU A 57 -5.42 -18.62 -15.38
CA GLU A 57 -5.12 -17.38 -16.11
C GLU A 57 -4.09 -17.57 -17.26
N LEU A 58 -3.35 -18.68 -17.25
CA LEU A 58 -2.29 -18.96 -18.23
C LEU A 58 -2.83 -19.03 -19.68
N PRO A 59 -3.94 -19.74 -19.96
CA PRO A 59 -4.54 -19.78 -21.30
C PRO A 59 -4.92 -18.39 -21.83
N GLU A 60 -5.50 -17.54 -20.98
CA GLU A 60 -5.90 -16.19 -21.36
C GLU A 60 -4.67 -15.31 -21.65
N THR A 61 -3.63 -15.43 -20.83
CA THR A 61 -2.35 -14.73 -21.04
C THR A 61 -1.67 -15.15 -22.33
N ILE A 62 -1.68 -16.45 -22.66
CA ILE A 62 -1.12 -16.98 -23.91
C ILE A 62 -1.94 -16.50 -25.11
N VAL A 63 -3.27 -16.59 -25.05
CA VAL A 63 -4.17 -16.10 -26.11
C VAL A 63 -3.97 -14.60 -26.35
N ASN A 64 -3.87 -13.81 -25.29
CA ASN A 64 -3.61 -12.37 -25.38
C ASN A 64 -2.24 -12.05 -25.99
N THR A 65 -1.22 -12.84 -25.65
CA THR A 65 0.14 -12.70 -26.22
C THR A 65 0.15 -13.03 -27.71
N ILE A 66 -0.50 -14.12 -28.12
CA ILE A 66 -0.67 -14.52 -29.53
C ILE A 66 -1.47 -13.46 -30.30
N ALA A 67 -2.55 -12.95 -29.72
CA ALA A 67 -3.39 -11.91 -30.33
C ALA A 67 -2.60 -10.61 -30.55
N LYS A 68 -1.85 -10.14 -29.54
CA LYS A 68 -0.98 -8.96 -29.65
C LYS A 68 0.10 -9.14 -30.71
N HIS A 69 0.74 -10.31 -30.76
CA HIS A 69 1.78 -10.58 -31.75
C HIS A 69 1.21 -10.57 -33.18
N LYS A 70 0.05 -11.21 -33.40
CA LYS A 70 -0.64 -11.19 -34.70
C LYS A 70 -1.11 -9.81 -35.11
N GLN A 71 -1.64 -9.03 -34.18
CA GLN A 71 -2.02 -7.65 -34.46
C GLN A 71 -0.78 -6.82 -34.85
N CYS A 72 0.32 -6.93 -34.10
CA CYS A 72 1.55 -6.22 -34.43
C CYS A 72 2.08 -6.60 -35.82
N HIS A 73 2.00 -7.87 -36.21
CA HIS A 73 2.41 -8.34 -37.53
C HIS A 73 1.46 -7.85 -38.65
N ASN A 74 0.15 -7.86 -38.41
CA ASN A 74 -0.83 -7.34 -39.36
C ASN A 74 -0.72 -5.81 -39.52
N ASP A 75 -0.51 -5.09 -38.42
CA ASP A 75 -0.27 -3.65 -38.42
C ASP A 75 1.04 -3.33 -39.15
N ALA A 76 2.10 -4.11 -38.95
CA ALA A 76 3.35 -3.95 -39.69
C ALA A 76 3.16 -4.15 -41.21
N LYS A 77 2.41 -5.18 -41.62
CA LYS A 77 2.05 -5.38 -43.02
C LYS A 77 1.26 -4.21 -43.59
N LEU A 78 0.22 -3.76 -42.88
CA LEU A 78 -0.62 -2.63 -43.30
C LEU A 78 0.21 -1.35 -43.44
N ARG A 79 1.16 -1.10 -42.53
CA ARG A 79 2.08 0.03 -42.60
C ARG A 79 3.00 -0.06 -43.81
N ILE A 80 3.59 -1.21 -44.09
CA ILE A 80 4.42 -1.43 -45.27
C ILE A 80 3.59 -1.18 -46.53
N THR A 81 2.37 -1.73 -46.60
CA THR A 81 1.46 -1.52 -47.74
C THR A 81 1.08 -0.04 -47.90
N MET A 82 0.78 0.68 -46.81
CA MET A 82 0.48 2.11 -46.86
C MET A 82 1.70 2.94 -47.28
N ILE A 83 2.90 2.64 -46.78
CA ILE A 83 4.13 3.34 -47.17
C ILE A 83 4.42 3.11 -48.65
N VAL A 84 4.34 1.86 -49.12
CA VAL A 84 4.54 1.52 -50.53
C VAL A 84 3.50 2.21 -51.42
N GLY A 85 2.23 2.20 -51.01
CA GLY A 85 1.15 2.88 -51.73
C GLY A 85 1.33 4.40 -51.80
N LEU A 86 1.73 5.03 -50.68
CA LEU A 86 1.99 6.47 -50.61
C LEU A 86 3.22 6.86 -51.45
N SER A 87 4.29 6.06 -51.42
CA SER A 87 5.47 6.25 -52.25
C SER A 87 5.16 6.11 -53.75
N LEU A 88 4.34 5.13 -54.13
CA LEU A 88 3.87 4.95 -55.52
C LEU A 88 3.03 6.15 -55.98
N ALA A 89 2.07 6.61 -55.16
CA ALA A 89 1.25 7.76 -55.48
C ALA A 89 2.08 9.05 -55.62
N CYS A 90 3.03 9.30 -54.71
CA CYS A 90 3.92 10.45 -54.78
C CYS A 90 4.84 10.39 -56.01
N GLY A 91 5.36 9.20 -56.35
CA GLY A 91 6.19 8.99 -57.55
C GLY A 91 5.43 9.30 -58.84
N LEU A 92 4.16 8.89 -58.93
CA LEU A 92 3.28 9.19 -60.07
C LEU A 92 2.97 10.69 -60.18
N ILE A 93 2.69 11.36 -59.06
CA ILE A 93 2.47 12.82 -59.02
C ILE A 93 3.75 13.55 -59.44
N PHE A 94 4.92 13.11 -58.97
CA PHE A 94 6.20 13.71 -59.35
C PHE A 94 6.50 13.54 -60.84
N LEU A 95 6.32 12.34 -61.40
CA LEU A 95 6.52 12.05 -62.82
C LEU A 95 5.56 12.86 -63.72
N THR A 96 4.29 12.98 -63.33
CA THR A 96 3.32 13.80 -64.06
C THR A 96 3.67 15.28 -63.97
N THR A 97 4.07 15.77 -62.79
CA THR A 97 4.53 17.15 -62.63
C THR A 97 5.78 17.42 -63.48
N ILE A 98 6.78 16.54 -63.50
CA ILE A 98 7.96 16.68 -64.37
C ILE A 98 7.55 16.72 -65.84
N LYS A 99 6.72 15.76 -66.29
CA LYS A 99 6.37 15.61 -67.70
C LYS A 99 5.54 16.78 -68.25
N TYR A 100 4.65 17.36 -67.44
CA TYR A 100 3.74 18.41 -67.89
C TYR A 100 4.17 19.82 -67.48
N LEU A 101 4.97 19.99 -66.44
CA LEU A 101 5.35 21.32 -65.91
C LEU A 101 6.71 21.80 -66.41
N ILE A 102 7.67 20.90 -66.70
CA ILE A 102 9.00 21.26 -67.23
C ILE A 102 8.92 21.90 -68.63
N PRO A 103 8.06 21.44 -69.57
CA PRO A 103 7.94 22.10 -70.86
C PRO A 103 7.32 23.52 -70.79
N LEU A 104 6.66 23.88 -69.69
CA LEU A 104 6.11 25.22 -69.46
C LEU A 104 7.14 26.22 -68.90
N LEU A 105 8.33 25.77 -68.47
CA LEU A 105 9.38 26.61 -67.89
C LEU A 105 10.12 27.49 -68.91
N ASP A 106 9.97 27.24 -70.21
CA ASP A 106 10.67 28.00 -71.25
C ASP A 106 10.05 29.39 -71.55
N GLY A 107 9.15 29.92 -70.72
CA GLY A 107 8.50 31.20 -71.08
C GLY A 107 7.75 32.04 -70.03
N GLY A 108 8.03 31.96 -68.72
CA GLY A 108 7.41 32.93 -67.79
C GLY A 108 7.59 32.70 -66.29
N PRO A 109 7.11 33.62 -65.43
CA PRO A 109 7.40 33.68 -63.99
C PRO A 109 6.56 32.67 -63.17
N GLN A 110 6.48 31.43 -63.62
CA GLN A 110 5.67 30.37 -63.01
C GLN A 110 6.41 29.57 -61.92
N LEU A 111 7.68 29.91 -61.63
CA LEU A 111 8.50 29.32 -60.56
C LEU A 111 7.83 29.34 -59.17
N LEU A 112 6.93 30.29 -58.92
CA LEU A 112 6.16 30.43 -57.68
C LEU A 112 5.14 29.29 -57.45
N LEU A 113 4.64 28.63 -58.49
CA LEU A 113 3.71 27.49 -58.38
C LEU A 113 4.43 26.14 -58.20
N ILE A 114 5.71 26.06 -58.57
CA ILE A 114 6.53 24.84 -58.47
C ILE A 114 6.97 24.59 -57.02
N TYR A 115 7.32 25.67 -56.31
CA TYR A 115 7.77 25.63 -54.91
C TYR A 115 6.78 24.98 -53.92
N PRO A 116 5.46 25.30 -53.93
CA PRO A 116 4.50 24.66 -53.03
C PRO A 116 4.30 23.17 -53.34
N ILE A 117 4.43 22.72 -54.60
CA ILE A 117 4.36 21.29 -54.95
C ILE A 117 5.60 20.55 -54.43
N LEU A 118 6.78 21.15 -54.59
CA LEU A 118 8.06 20.59 -54.13
C LEU A 118 8.15 20.49 -52.60
N PHE A 119 7.47 21.37 -51.86
CA PHE A 119 7.40 21.32 -50.38
C PHE A 119 6.20 20.51 -49.85
N ALA A 120 5.06 20.50 -50.54
CA ALA A 120 3.87 19.77 -50.09
C ALA A 120 4.04 18.24 -50.15
N VAL A 121 4.75 17.73 -51.15
CA VAL A 121 4.97 16.27 -51.30
C VAL A 121 5.85 15.70 -50.15
N PRO A 122 7.01 16.30 -49.81
CA PRO A 122 7.78 15.90 -48.62
C PRO A 122 7.01 16.10 -47.30
N ALA A 123 6.23 17.17 -47.17
CA ALA A 123 5.43 17.41 -45.97
C ALA A 123 4.32 16.35 -45.80
N ALA A 124 3.62 15.97 -46.87
CA ALA A 124 2.62 14.90 -46.84
C ALA A 124 3.24 13.54 -46.50
N LEU A 125 4.43 13.24 -47.02
CA LEU A 125 5.21 12.05 -46.63
C LEU A 125 5.58 12.08 -45.14
N PHE A 126 6.05 13.22 -44.63
CA PHE A 126 6.44 13.37 -43.22
C PHE A 126 5.23 13.24 -42.27
N PHE A 127 4.11 13.89 -42.58
CA PHE A 127 2.89 13.79 -41.80
C PHE A 127 2.23 12.41 -41.89
N GLY A 128 2.24 11.76 -43.06
CA GLY A 128 1.76 10.39 -43.23
C GLY A 128 2.55 9.38 -42.37
N ILE A 129 3.88 9.49 -42.35
CA ILE A 129 4.75 8.64 -41.50
C ILE A 129 4.47 8.90 -40.00
N LYS A 130 4.27 10.17 -39.60
CA LYS A 130 3.94 10.53 -38.22
C LYS A 130 2.57 9.99 -37.78
N TRP A 131 1.57 10.02 -38.65
CA TRP A 131 0.24 9.46 -38.40
C TRP A 131 0.27 7.93 -38.24
N ILE A 132 1.04 7.25 -39.09
CA ILE A 132 1.29 5.80 -38.99
C ILE A 132 1.95 5.42 -37.66
N LYS A 133 2.86 6.25 -37.13
CA LYS A 133 3.55 5.97 -35.86
C LYS A 133 2.59 5.98 -34.66
N ASN A 134 1.56 6.83 -34.68
CA ASN A 134 0.60 7.00 -33.58
C ASN A 134 -0.50 5.91 -33.50
N TYR A 135 -0.70 5.09 -34.54
CA TYR A 135 -1.70 4.01 -34.55
C TYR A 135 -1.35 2.80 -33.65
N ARG A 136 -0.23 2.86 -32.90
CA ARG A 136 0.37 1.72 -32.16
C ARG A 136 -0.32 1.39 -30.82
N ARG A 137 -1.38 2.10 -30.41
CA ARG A 137 -1.94 2.05 -29.04
C ARG A 137 -3.41 1.61 -28.96
N GLY A 138 -3.88 0.76 -29.87
CA GLY A 138 -5.21 0.15 -29.76
C GLY A 138 -5.17 -1.24 -29.13
N SER A 139 -6.09 -1.54 -28.21
CA SER A 139 -6.36 -2.91 -27.73
C SER A 139 -6.65 -3.85 -28.91
N PRO A 140 -6.25 -5.14 -28.84
CA PRO A 140 -6.55 -6.10 -29.90
C PRO A 140 -8.05 -6.18 -30.18
N SER A 141 -8.40 -6.18 -31.47
CA SER A 141 -9.80 -6.33 -31.85
C SER A 141 -10.34 -7.70 -31.42
N LEU A 142 -11.58 -7.73 -30.94
CA LEU A 142 -12.29 -8.96 -30.53
C LEU A 142 -12.25 -10.09 -31.58
N ARG A 143 -12.15 -9.76 -32.88
CA ARG A 143 -12.03 -10.76 -33.96
C ARG A 143 -10.66 -11.45 -33.96
N VAL A 144 -9.58 -10.72 -33.68
CA VAL A 144 -8.21 -11.27 -33.62
C VAL A 144 -8.06 -12.16 -32.39
N GLU A 145 -8.64 -11.75 -31.27
CA GLU A 145 -8.64 -12.51 -30.02
C GLU A 145 -9.43 -13.83 -30.15
N LYS A 146 -10.65 -13.78 -30.72
CA LYS A 146 -11.43 -15.01 -31.01
C LYS A 146 -10.70 -15.96 -31.95
N LYS A 147 -9.94 -15.46 -32.93
CA LYS A 147 -9.15 -16.29 -33.84
C LYS A 147 -7.91 -16.89 -33.15
N ALA A 148 -7.24 -16.11 -32.31
CA ALA A 148 -6.13 -16.60 -31.49
C ALA A 148 -6.57 -17.71 -30.52
N LYS A 149 -7.75 -17.56 -29.90
CA LYS A 149 -8.35 -18.57 -29.02
C LYS A 149 -8.60 -19.90 -29.74
N LYS A 150 -9.23 -19.87 -30.93
CA LYS A 150 -9.47 -21.07 -31.74
C LYS A 150 -8.19 -21.79 -32.15
N GLU A 151 -7.14 -21.04 -32.50
CA GLU A 151 -5.85 -21.64 -32.86
C GLU A 151 -5.11 -22.21 -31.65
N TYR A 152 -5.21 -21.58 -30.48
CA TYR A 152 -4.70 -22.12 -29.23
C TYR A 152 -5.40 -23.43 -28.83
N GLU A 153 -6.73 -23.48 -28.92
CA GLU A 153 -7.53 -24.69 -28.69
C GLU A 153 -7.15 -25.81 -29.67
N TYR A 154 -7.01 -25.48 -30.96
CA TYR A 154 -6.56 -26.42 -31.99
C TYR A 154 -5.13 -26.95 -31.73
N TYR A 155 -4.20 -26.08 -31.31
CA TYR A 155 -2.83 -26.46 -30.97
C TYR A 155 -2.79 -27.47 -29.80
N ILE A 156 -3.57 -27.21 -28.74
CA ILE A 156 -3.67 -28.11 -27.58
C ILE A 156 -4.31 -29.46 -27.93
N GLN A 157 -5.25 -29.48 -28.88
CA GLN A 157 -5.95 -30.69 -29.27
C GLN A 157 -5.09 -31.60 -30.16
N ASN A 158 -4.29 -31.02 -31.07
CA ASN A 158 -3.54 -31.78 -32.08
C ASN A 158 -2.08 -32.06 -31.70
N ASN A 159 -1.43 -31.27 -30.84
CA ASN A 159 -0.05 -31.51 -30.42
C ASN A 159 -0.01 -32.27 -29.09
N ARG A 160 -0.47 -33.53 -29.09
CA ARG A 160 -0.42 -34.40 -27.90
C ARG A 160 0.99 -34.68 -27.40
N ASP A 161 2.01 -34.58 -28.26
CA ASP A 161 3.39 -34.95 -27.94
C ASP A 161 4.34 -33.82 -27.58
N ASP A 162 3.92 -32.56 -27.71
CA ASP A 162 4.67 -31.42 -27.23
C ASP A 162 4.71 -31.44 -25.69
N ASN A 163 5.92 -31.44 -25.12
CA ASN A 163 6.14 -31.43 -23.67
C ASN A 163 5.38 -30.31 -22.97
N ASN A 164 5.21 -29.15 -23.61
CA ASN A 164 4.47 -28.02 -23.03
C ASN A 164 2.96 -28.29 -22.97
N VAL A 165 2.39 -28.96 -23.97
CA VAL A 165 0.96 -29.36 -24.00
C VAL A 165 0.70 -30.52 -23.04
N LYS A 166 1.65 -31.45 -22.91
CA LYS A 166 1.61 -32.51 -21.89
C LYS A 166 1.60 -31.90 -20.49
N LEU A 167 2.46 -30.92 -20.20
CA LEU A 167 2.50 -30.20 -18.92
C LEU A 167 1.17 -29.47 -18.64
N LEU A 168 0.63 -28.74 -19.61
CA LEU A 168 -0.65 -28.02 -19.48
C LEU A 168 -1.85 -28.92 -19.14
N LYS A 169 -1.85 -30.18 -19.59
CA LYS A 169 -2.88 -31.18 -19.25
C LYS A 169 -2.59 -31.92 -17.94
N LYS A 170 -1.32 -32.18 -17.64
CA LYS A 170 -0.88 -32.95 -16.47
C LYS A 170 -1.04 -32.18 -15.15
N TYR A 171 -0.73 -30.88 -15.15
CA TYR A 171 -0.76 -30.07 -13.92
C TYR A 171 -2.16 -29.93 -13.29
N PRO A 172 -3.26 -29.73 -14.04
CA PRO A 172 -4.61 -29.74 -13.46
C PRO A 172 -4.95 -31.04 -12.71
N ASP A 173 -4.58 -32.19 -13.29
CA ASP A 173 -4.79 -33.51 -12.66
C ASP A 173 -3.87 -33.71 -11.45
N GLU A 174 -2.62 -33.23 -11.51
CA GLU A 174 -1.70 -33.23 -10.37
C GLU A 174 -2.17 -32.32 -9.23
N ILE A 175 -2.74 -31.14 -9.54
CA ILE A 175 -3.32 -30.22 -8.56
C ILE A 175 -4.57 -30.84 -7.92
N ALA A 176 -5.43 -31.50 -8.71
CA ALA A 176 -6.60 -32.22 -8.20
C ALA A 176 -6.18 -33.41 -7.32
N THR A 177 -5.15 -34.14 -7.72
CA THR A 177 -4.59 -35.26 -6.96
C THR A 177 -3.93 -34.79 -5.67
N ALA A 178 -3.17 -33.69 -5.70
CA ALA A 178 -2.58 -33.06 -4.53
C ALA A 178 -3.65 -32.56 -3.55
N LYS A 179 -4.75 -31.98 -4.06
CA LYS A 179 -5.89 -31.56 -3.23
C LYS A 179 -6.58 -32.76 -2.57
N LYS A 180 -6.74 -33.87 -3.29
CA LYS A 180 -7.30 -35.11 -2.74
C LYS A 180 -6.37 -35.74 -1.71
N ALA A 181 -5.08 -35.83 -2.00
CA ALA A 181 -4.06 -36.35 -1.08
C ALA A 181 -3.94 -35.51 0.19
N ALA A 182 -4.01 -34.18 0.09
CA ALA A 182 -4.11 -33.29 1.24
C ALA A 182 -5.37 -33.61 2.05
N ASN A 183 -6.55 -33.65 1.43
CA ASN A 183 -7.80 -33.98 2.12
C ASN A 183 -7.76 -35.35 2.82
N GLU A 184 -7.17 -36.36 2.20
CA GLU A 184 -7.00 -37.69 2.82
C GLU A 184 -6.01 -37.67 3.99
N LYS A 185 -4.89 -36.96 3.85
CA LYS A 185 -3.90 -36.76 4.91
C LYS A 185 -4.47 -36.00 6.11
N TYR A 186 -5.40 -35.07 5.89
CA TYR A 186 -6.01 -34.24 6.93
C TYR A 186 -7.38 -34.75 7.41
N LYS A 187 -7.97 -35.77 6.79
CA LYS A 187 -9.14 -36.49 7.30
C LYS A 187 -9.03 -36.93 8.77
N PRO A 188 -7.90 -37.50 9.25
CA PRO A 188 -7.72 -37.79 10.68
C PRO A 188 -7.77 -36.53 11.55
N MET A 189 -7.38 -35.36 11.04
CA MET A 189 -7.47 -34.08 11.76
C MET A 189 -8.93 -33.67 12.00
N ILE A 190 -9.79 -33.82 11.00
CA ILE A 190 -11.23 -33.52 11.10
C ILE A 190 -11.92 -34.49 12.08
N ILE A 191 -11.54 -35.77 12.05
CA ILE A 191 -12.06 -36.78 12.98
C ILE A 191 -11.63 -36.46 14.43
N ASN A 192 -10.35 -36.09 14.61
CA ASN A 192 -9.84 -35.69 15.92
C ASN A 192 -10.54 -34.42 16.44
N GLN A 193 -10.79 -33.42 15.57
CA GLN A 193 -11.53 -32.21 15.94
C GLN A 193 -12.92 -32.53 16.48
N ARG A 194 -13.66 -33.42 15.79
CA ARG A 194 -14.99 -33.84 16.27
C ARG A 194 -14.89 -34.52 17.63
N LYS A 195 -13.92 -35.42 17.81
CA LYS A 195 -13.65 -36.09 19.08
C LYS A 195 -13.29 -35.11 20.21
N TYR A 196 -12.60 -34.01 19.90
CA TYR A 196 -12.27 -32.97 20.89
C TYR A 196 -13.47 -32.08 21.24
N CYS A 197 -14.26 -31.66 20.26
CA CYS A 197 -15.52 -30.95 20.52
C CYS A 197 -16.46 -31.82 21.37
N GLU A 198 -16.55 -33.12 21.06
CA GLU A 198 -17.29 -34.10 21.86
C GLU A 198 -16.72 -34.23 23.28
N LYS A 199 -15.39 -34.36 23.44
CA LYS A 199 -14.75 -34.38 24.78
C LYS A 199 -15.00 -33.10 25.59
N LYS A 200 -14.92 -31.93 24.95
CA LYS A 200 -15.15 -30.62 25.59
C LYS A 200 -16.60 -30.49 26.05
N GLU A 201 -17.56 -30.83 25.21
CA GLU A 201 -18.98 -30.80 25.57
C GLU A 201 -19.33 -31.85 26.64
N VAL A 202 -18.67 -33.01 26.61
CA VAL A 202 -18.76 -34.02 27.67
C VAL A 202 -18.28 -33.46 29.01
N LEU A 203 -17.10 -32.84 29.05
CA LEU A 203 -16.54 -32.20 30.25
C LEU A 203 -17.46 -31.09 30.76
N LYS A 204 -17.99 -30.28 29.85
CA LYS A 204 -18.96 -29.23 30.16
C LYS A 204 -20.19 -29.79 30.85
N ASN A 205 -20.78 -30.83 30.28
CA ASN A 205 -21.99 -31.44 30.84
C ASN A 205 -21.71 -32.19 32.16
N MET A 206 -20.52 -32.77 32.31
CA MET A 206 -20.13 -33.54 33.49
C MET A 206 -19.88 -32.66 34.72
N PHE A 207 -19.30 -31.47 34.53
CA PHE A 207 -18.92 -30.55 35.62
C PHE A 207 -19.78 -29.27 35.71
N ALA A 208 -20.82 -29.16 34.87
CA ALA A 208 -21.70 -27.99 34.79
C ALA A 208 -22.35 -27.56 36.12
N GLU A 209 -22.53 -28.49 37.06
CA GLU A 209 -23.18 -28.20 38.35
C GLU A 209 -22.35 -27.27 39.24
N PHE A 210 -21.03 -27.16 39.03
CA PHE A 210 -20.17 -26.37 39.90
C PHE A 210 -19.00 -25.66 39.23
N LEU A 211 -18.75 -25.91 37.93
CA LEU A 211 -17.75 -25.19 37.14
C LEU A 211 -18.40 -24.66 35.86
N ILE A 212 -18.45 -23.33 35.71
CA ILE A 212 -18.77 -22.71 34.43
C ILE A 212 -17.50 -22.58 33.59
N GLU A 213 -17.63 -22.48 32.26
CA GLU A 213 -16.51 -22.46 31.32
C GLU A 213 -15.44 -21.41 31.64
N ARG A 214 -15.84 -20.28 32.23
CA ARG A 214 -14.93 -19.23 32.72
C ARG A 214 -13.96 -19.74 33.79
N ASP A 215 -14.41 -20.62 34.68
CA ASP A 215 -13.67 -21.06 35.86
C ASP A 215 -12.64 -22.14 35.51
N TRP A 216 -12.71 -22.70 34.30
CA TRP A 216 -11.83 -23.79 33.86
C TRP A 216 -10.36 -23.34 33.80
N GLY A 217 -10.11 -22.09 33.40
CA GLY A 217 -8.79 -21.48 33.42
C GLY A 217 -8.22 -21.25 34.83
N MET A 218 -9.04 -21.43 35.87
CA MET A 218 -8.67 -21.21 37.27
C MET A 218 -8.47 -22.50 38.05
N ILE A 219 -8.51 -23.65 37.38
CA ILE A 219 -8.48 -24.95 38.07
C ILE A 219 -7.28 -25.13 38.99
N ASP A 220 -6.12 -24.59 38.60
CA ASP A 220 -4.89 -24.66 39.40
C ASP A 220 -4.98 -23.80 40.65
N THR A 221 -5.59 -22.62 40.55
CA THR A 221 -5.88 -21.74 41.68
C THR A 221 -6.89 -22.39 42.62
N LEU A 222 -7.94 -23.02 42.07
CA LEU A 222 -8.96 -23.72 42.87
C LEU A 222 -8.35 -24.91 43.62
N LEU A 223 -7.53 -25.72 42.94
CA LEU A 223 -6.76 -26.79 43.56
C LEU A 223 -5.85 -26.28 44.68
N TYR A 224 -5.14 -25.17 44.45
CA TYR A 224 -4.29 -24.55 45.46
C TYR A 224 -5.09 -24.08 46.69
N MET A 225 -6.23 -23.41 46.49
CA MET A 225 -7.05 -22.91 47.60
C MET A 225 -7.59 -24.04 48.47
N VAL A 226 -8.11 -25.11 47.85
CA VAL A 226 -8.64 -26.25 48.59
C VAL A 226 -7.51 -27.06 49.25
N SER A 227 -6.40 -27.32 48.55
CA SER A 227 -5.29 -28.13 49.10
C SER A 227 -4.55 -27.43 50.24
N SER A 228 -4.40 -26.10 50.18
CA SER A 228 -3.79 -25.31 51.25
C SER A 228 -4.71 -25.08 52.45
N GLY A 229 -6.00 -25.48 52.36
CA GLY A 229 -6.99 -25.22 53.40
C GLY A 229 -7.41 -23.75 53.52
N ARG A 230 -7.18 -22.96 52.47
CA ARG A 230 -7.68 -21.58 52.35
C ARG A 230 -9.14 -21.54 51.90
N ALA A 231 -9.66 -22.66 51.41
CA ALA A 231 -11.06 -22.90 51.15
C ALA A 231 -11.41 -24.33 51.56
N ASP A 232 -12.52 -24.49 52.28
CA ASP A 232 -13.03 -25.81 52.65
C ASP A 232 -14.13 -26.29 51.70
N THR A 233 -14.70 -25.37 50.91
CA THR A 233 -15.73 -25.67 49.91
C THR A 233 -15.39 -25.12 48.54
N MET A 234 -15.97 -25.72 47.50
CA MET A 234 -15.83 -25.25 46.11
C MET A 234 -16.29 -23.79 45.95
N LYS A 235 -17.38 -23.42 46.63
CA LYS A 235 -17.94 -22.06 46.59
C LYS A 235 -16.97 -21.02 47.15
N GLU A 236 -16.29 -21.35 48.25
CA GLU A 236 -15.29 -20.49 48.87
C GLU A 236 -14.03 -20.37 47.99
N ALA A 237 -13.60 -21.48 47.39
CA ALA A 237 -12.49 -21.49 46.45
C ALA A 237 -12.78 -20.61 45.21
N LEU A 238 -13.99 -20.71 44.64
CA LEU A 238 -14.43 -19.89 43.51
C LEU A 238 -14.50 -18.41 43.86
N ASN A 239 -15.11 -18.05 45.00
CA ASN A 239 -15.19 -16.66 45.44
C ASN A 239 -13.80 -16.04 45.67
N THR A 240 -12.88 -16.79 46.26
CA THR A 240 -11.51 -16.34 46.52
C THR A 240 -10.71 -16.25 45.22
N GLY A 241 -10.90 -17.20 44.31
CA GLY A 241 -10.32 -17.15 42.97
C GLY A 241 -10.80 -15.93 42.17
N ASP A 242 -12.11 -15.65 42.18
CA ASP A 242 -12.69 -14.48 41.50
C ASP A 242 -12.13 -13.17 42.06
N LEU A 243 -11.89 -13.11 43.38
CA LEU A 243 -11.25 -11.97 44.02
C LEU A 243 -9.79 -11.81 43.57
N ALA A 244 -9.04 -12.91 43.45
CA ALA A 244 -7.65 -12.88 42.99
C ALA A 244 -7.53 -12.35 41.55
N ILE A 245 -8.40 -12.80 40.64
CA ILE A 245 -8.41 -12.30 39.25
C ILE A 245 -8.70 -10.81 39.20
N ARG A 246 -9.70 -10.33 39.96
CA ARG A 246 -10.00 -8.89 40.00
C ARG A 246 -8.82 -8.07 40.49
N HIS A 247 -8.07 -8.58 41.47
CA HIS A 247 -6.85 -7.92 41.93
C HIS A 247 -5.75 -7.92 40.87
N GLU A 248 -5.52 -9.02 40.16
CA GLU A 248 -4.54 -9.06 39.07
C GLU A 248 -4.88 -8.10 37.93
N GLN A 249 -6.16 -8.03 37.54
CA GLN A 249 -6.66 -7.07 36.55
C GLN A 249 -6.41 -5.63 37.00
N MET A 250 -6.73 -5.31 38.26
CA MET A 250 -6.50 -3.99 38.83
C MET A 250 -5.01 -3.62 38.87
N ILE A 251 -4.15 -4.56 39.25
CA ILE A 251 -2.68 -4.38 39.22
C ILE A 251 -2.19 -4.13 37.79
N GLY A 252 -2.75 -4.84 36.80
CA GLY A 252 -2.44 -4.62 35.38
C GLY A 252 -2.78 -3.21 34.91
N GLU A 253 -3.97 -2.72 35.24
CA GLU A 253 -4.40 -1.36 34.92
C GLU A 253 -3.53 -0.31 35.63
N ILE A 254 -3.20 -0.49 36.92
CA ILE A 254 -2.30 0.41 37.65
C ILE A 254 -0.93 0.52 36.96
N LYS A 255 -0.35 -0.61 36.53
CA LYS A 255 0.92 -0.61 35.78
C LYS A 255 0.81 0.13 34.45
N ARG A 256 -0.31 -0.02 33.73
CA ARG A 256 -0.56 0.70 32.49
C ARG A 256 -0.66 2.21 32.73
N THR A 257 -1.39 2.63 33.76
CA THR A 257 -1.48 4.04 34.15
C THR A 257 -0.12 4.61 34.55
N GLN A 258 0.70 3.84 35.27
CA GLN A 258 2.05 4.26 35.65
C GLN A 258 2.94 4.51 34.42
N LEU A 259 2.87 3.64 33.40
CA LEU A 259 3.60 3.82 32.15
C LEU A 259 3.14 5.09 31.40
N LEU A 260 1.82 5.31 31.32
CA LEU A 260 1.25 6.51 30.70
C LEU A 260 1.70 7.78 31.42
N LEU A 261 1.73 7.77 32.75
CA LEU A 261 2.19 8.90 33.57
C LEU A 261 3.68 9.19 33.34
N ALA A 262 4.52 8.15 33.24
CA ALA A 262 5.93 8.31 32.93
C ALA A 262 6.15 8.94 31.55
N ASN A 263 5.39 8.49 30.53
CA ASN A 263 5.44 9.06 29.19
C ASN A 263 4.95 10.52 29.16
N LEU A 264 3.86 10.83 29.85
CA LEU A 264 3.35 12.19 29.99
C LEU A 264 4.42 13.10 30.60
N THR A 265 5.05 12.66 31.70
CA THR A 265 6.11 13.39 32.38
C THR A 265 7.29 13.67 31.44
N ASN A 266 7.72 12.69 30.65
CA ASN A 266 8.79 12.87 29.67
C ASN A 266 8.42 13.90 28.59
N THR A 267 7.18 13.81 28.06
CA THR A 267 6.66 14.79 27.10
C THR A 267 6.61 16.20 27.68
N THR A 268 6.18 16.35 28.94
CA THR A 268 6.17 17.64 29.65
C THR A 268 7.58 18.20 29.80
N ILE A 269 8.57 17.36 30.14
CA ILE A 269 9.98 17.77 30.23
C ILE A 269 10.48 18.26 28.85
N GLN A 270 10.16 17.54 27.77
CA GLN A 270 10.55 17.93 26.42
C GLN A 270 9.90 19.25 25.98
N CYS A 271 8.60 19.41 26.26
CA CYS A 271 7.87 20.65 25.97
C CYS A 271 8.48 21.84 26.73
N THR A 272 8.80 21.65 28.01
CA THR A 272 9.44 22.68 28.83
C THR A 272 10.82 23.07 28.28
N ARG A 273 11.62 22.10 27.84
CA ARG A 273 12.91 22.37 27.18
C ARG A 273 12.74 23.14 25.87
N ALA A 274 11.78 22.74 25.04
CA ALA A 274 11.48 23.43 23.78
C ALA A 274 11.02 24.88 24.03
N LEU A 275 10.19 25.12 25.05
CA LEU A 275 9.78 26.46 25.47
C LEU A 275 10.96 27.31 25.92
N CYS A 276 11.86 26.77 26.75
CA CYS A 276 13.08 27.48 27.15
C CYS A 276 13.96 27.86 25.94
N MET A 277 14.15 26.93 24.99
CA MET A 277 14.90 27.22 23.76
C MET A 277 14.21 28.30 22.92
N GLY A 278 12.89 28.22 22.77
CA GLY A 278 12.10 29.22 22.06
C GLY A 278 12.17 30.61 22.71
N MET A 279 12.11 30.70 24.05
CA MET A 279 12.25 31.96 24.77
C MET A 279 13.65 32.57 24.60
N ASN A 280 14.71 31.75 24.60
CA ASN A 280 16.06 32.24 24.36
C ASN A 280 16.22 32.81 22.93
N GLN A 281 15.69 32.12 21.92
CA GLN A 281 15.72 32.61 20.53
C GLN A 281 14.89 33.89 20.35
N LEU A 282 13.77 33.99 21.06
CA LEU A 282 12.93 35.19 21.05
C LEU A 282 13.67 36.36 21.71
N ASN A 283 14.35 36.13 22.83
CA ASN A 283 15.19 37.12 23.50
C ASN A 283 16.32 37.62 22.57
N ASP A 284 17.02 36.71 21.89
CA ASP A 284 18.05 37.08 20.91
C ASP A 284 17.49 37.91 19.75
N SER A 285 16.28 37.55 19.29
CA SER A 285 15.60 38.28 18.21
C SER A 285 15.20 39.69 18.64
N ILE A 286 14.69 39.85 19.87
CA ILE A 286 14.39 41.15 20.47
C ILE A 286 15.66 41.99 20.55
N ASN A 287 16.77 41.42 21.05
CA ASN A 287 18.04 42.13 21.15
C ASN A 287 18.55 42.60 19.78
N ARG A 288 18.43 41.77 18.74
CA ARG A 288 18.78 42.15 17.36
C ARG A 288 17.89 43.27 16.82
N VAL A 289 16.59 43.23 17.10
CA VAL A 289 15.66 44.31 16.72
C VAL A 289 16.01 45.60 17.45
N GLY A 290 16.31 45.53 18.76
CA GLY A 290 16.79 46.66 19.55
C GLY A 290 18.01 47.32 18.91
N ASN A 291 19.06 46.54 18.60
CA ASN A 291 20.26 47.05 17.93
C ASN A 291 19.97 47.71 16.57
N LYS A 292 19.01 47.18 15.80
CA LYS A 292 18.60 47.78 14.53
C LYS A 292 17.87 49.10 14.74
N ILE A 293 17.00 49.19 15.75
CA ILE A 293 16.31 50.43 16.11
C ILE A 293 17.33 51.49 16.53
N ASP A 294 18.33 51.12 17.34
CA ASP A 294 19.40 52.04 17.73
C ASP A 294 20.19 52.54 16.52
N SER A 295 20.56 51.63 15.59
CA SER A 295 21.25 52.01 14.36
C SER A 295 20.41 52.93 13.45
N LEU A 296 19.09 52.69 13.40
CA LEU A 296 18.17 53.51 12.62
C LEU A 296 18.02 54.90 13.26
N SER A 297 17.88 54.96 14.58
CA SER A 297 17.82 56.19 15.36
C SER A 297 19.06 57.05 15.09
N GLU A 298 20.24 56.42 15.09
CA GLU A 298 21.51 57.10 14.78
C GLU A 298 21.56 57.59 13.33
N CYS A 299 21.09 56.79 12.35
CA CYS A 299 21.01 57.20 10.96
C CYS A 299 20.07 58.39 10.75
N VAL A 300 18.89 58.38 11.40
CA VAL A 300 17.92 59.49 11.36
C VAL A 300 18.53 60.75 11.99
N ARG A 301 19.24 60.61 13.12
CA ARG A 301 19.96 61.71 13.76
C ARG A 301 21.01 62.32 12.83
N GLN A 302 21.80 61.49 12.14
CA GLN A 302 22.81 61.93 11.17
C GLN A 302 22.18 62.63 9.96
N ALA A 303 21.09 62.07 9.41
CA ALA A 303 20.35 62.69 8.31
C ALA A 303 19.78 64.06 8.71
N GLY A 304 19.20 64.17 9.92
CA GLY A 304 18.72 65.43 10.47
C GLY A 304 19.83 66.48 10.60
N ASN A 305 20.99 66.10 11.13
CA ASN A 305 22.16 66.98 11.21
C ASN A 305 22.63 67.42 9.82
N SER A 306 22.66 66.51 8.84
CA SER A 306 23.04 66.84 7.47
C SER A 306 22.06 67.80 6.80
N ILE A 307 20.75 67.60 6.99
CA ILE A 307 19.71 68.50 6.45
C ILE A 307 19.87 69.89 7.06
N ASN A 308 20.02 69.99 8.38
CA ASN A 308 20.24 71.28 9.06
C ASN A 308 21.46 72.01 8.49
N LYS A 309 22.58 71.30 8.29
CA LYS A 309 23.79 71.89 7.69
C LYS A 309 23.56 72.39 6.26
N THR A 310 22.83 71.62 5.43
CA THR A 310 22.50 72.04 4.06
C THR A 310 21.59 73.27 4.05
N ILE A 311 20.60 73.34 4.96
CA ILE A 311 19.72 74.50 5.10
C ILE A 311 20.53 75.74 5.52
N GLU A 312 21.43 75.60 6.48
CA GLU A 312 22.30 76.67 6.95
C GLU A 312 23.18 77.22 5.81
N VAL A 313 23.90 76.35 5.10
CA VAL A 313 24.72 76.74 3.94
C VAL A 313 23.88 77.42 2.86
N SER A 314 22.72 76.85 2.51
CA SER A 314 21.83 77.43 1.49
C SER A 314 21.28 78.80 1.92
N SER A 315 20.96 78.98 3.20
CA SER A 315 20.46 80.24 3.74
C SER A 315 21.53 81.34 3.69
N ILE A 316 22.77 81.01 4.03
CA ILE A 316 23.92 81.92 3.90
C ILE A 316 24.11 82.32 2.44
N GLU A 317 24.18 81.36 1.52
CA GLU A 317 24.39 81.63 0.09
C GLU A 317 23.26 82.47 -0.50
N MET A 318 22.01 82.18 -0.12
CA MET A 318 20.85 82.95 -0.58
C MET A 318 20.91 84.40 -0.07
N THR A 319 21.31 84.60 1.19
CA THR A 319 21.50 85.94 1.77
C THR A 319 22.60 86.71 1.02
N GLU A 320 23.73 86.06 0.70
CA GLU A 320 24.80 86.66 -0.10
C GLU A 320 24.36 87.02 -1.53
N ARG A 321 23.56 86.15 -2.18
CA ARG A 321 23.01 86.42 -3.51
C ARG A 321 22.05 87.61 -3.49
N ILE A 322 21.13 87.66 -2.52
CA ILE A 322 20.22 88.80 -2.33
C ILE A 322 21.02 90.09 -2.10
N GLY A 323 22.04 90.06 -1.23
CA GLY A 323 22.91 91.21 -0.98
C GLY A 323 23.61 91.71 -2.24
N ARG A 324 24.12 90.80 -3.09
CA ARG A 324 24.72 91.15 -4.39
C ARG A 324 23.73 91.79 -5.36
N ILE A 325 22.51 91.27 -5.44
CA ILE A 325 21.45 91.82 -6.30
C ILE A 325 21.06 93.23 -5.83
N ASN A 326 20.84 93.41 -4.53
CA ASN A 326 20.48 94.72 -3.98
C ASN A 326 21.56 95.78 -4.28
N TYR A 327 22.83 95.43 -4.10
CA TYR A 327 23.95 96.32 -4.44
C TYR A 327 24.01 96.71 -5.93
N GLN A 328 23.58 95.81 -6.83
CA GLN A 328 23.50 96.10 -8.26
C GLN A 328 22.33 97.01 -8.63
N LEU A 329 21.23 96.97 -7.87
CA LEU A 329 20.05 97.80 -8.09
C LEU A 329 20.19 99.23 -7.54
N GLU A 330 21.09 99.43 -6.57
CA GLU A 330 21.39 100.76 -5.98
C GLU A 330 22.40 101.59 -6.78
N LYS A 331 22.94 101.06 -7.88
CA LYS A 331 23.85 101.76 -8.82
C LYS A 331 23.13 102.23 -10.08
#